data_AF-A0A2A3G2G6-F1
#
_entry.id   AF-A0A2A3G2G6-F1
#
_cell.length_a   1.000
_cell.length_b   1.000
_cell.length_c   1.000
_cell.angle_alpha   90.00
_cell.angle_beta   90.00
_cell.angle_gamma   90.00
#
_symmetry.space_group_name_H-M   'P 1'
#
loop_
_entity.id
_entity.type
_entity.pdbx_description
1 polymer ?
#
loop_
_entity_poly.entity_id
_entity_poly.type
_entity_poly.pdbx_seq_one_letter_code
_entity_poly.pdbx_strand_id
1 'polypeptide(L)'
;MTPVQKSAIPTTAPDAVLFRSPEITDGVRLWEIAKNTEVLDLNSSYAYLLWCRDFSRSSVVAVVDERVVGFVSGFIRPESPATLFVWQVAVDADQRGKGIAGRMLSALLDRLAPEGITHLETTISPDNEASIALFTALARRRDTAINKQELFSPNDFPDGHEAEDLYTIG
;
A
#
# COMPACT_ATOMS: atom_id res chain seq x y z
N MET A 1 43.35 6.04 26.25
CA MET A 1 41.90 6.23 26.40
C MET A 1 41.42 7.05 25.21
N THR A 2 40.87 6.39 24.20
CA THR A 2 40.40 7.01 22.97
C THR A 2 38.98 7.54 23.20
N PRO A 3 38.63 8.78 22.81
CA PRO A 3 37.29 9.30 23.06
C PRO A 3 36.27 8.58 22.17
N VAL A 4 35.21 8.08 22.80
CA VAL A 4 34.03 7.53 22.11
C VAL A 4 33.31 8.66 21.40
N GLN A 5 33.30 8.59 20.07
CA GLN A 5 32.55 9.49 19.20
C GLN A 5 31.06 9.15 19.36
N LYS A 6 30.31 10.03 20.04
CA LYS A 6 28.84 9.94 20.11
C LYS A 6 28.30 10.13 18.70
N SER A 7 27.75 9.05 18.13
CA SER A 7 27.02 9.09 16.87
C SER A 7 25.78 9.98 17.06
N ALA A 8 25.70 11.06 16.29
CA ALA A 8 24.53 11.93 16.26
C ALA A 8 23.43 11.23 15.47
N ILE A 9 22.27 11.01 16.10
CA ILE A 9 21.05 10.60 15.41
C ILE A 9 20.66 11.76 14.48
N PRO A 10 20.43 11.54 13.18
CA PRO A 10 19.93 12.60 12.32
C PRO A 10 18.53 12.99 12.82
N THR A 11 18.39 14.22 13.28
CA THR A 11 17.08 14.81 13.57
C THR A 11 16.32 14.93 12.26
N THR A 12 15.39 14.01 12.01
CA THR A 12 14.45 14.11 10.90
C THR A 12 13.59 15.36 11.08
N ALA A 13 13.39 16.14 10.02
CA ALA A 13 12.55 17.32 10.05
C ALA A 13 11.12 16.96 10.53
N PRO A 14 10.44 17.85 11.30
CA PRO A 14 9.14 17.60 11.94
C PRO A 14 7.93 17.34 11.01
N ASP A 15 8.14 16.93 9.76
CA ASP A 15 7.12 16.50 8.80
C ASP A 15 7.59 15.33 7.90
N ALA A 16 8.71 14.68 8.26
CA ALA A 16 9.30 13.64 7.43
C ALA A 16 8.49 12.34 7.52
N VAL A 17 7.70 12.05 6.48
CA VAL A 17 7.04 10.75 6.33
C VAL A 17 8.08 9.65 6.09
N LEU A 18 8.13 8.68 6.99
CA LEU A 18 8.94 7.47 6.90
C LEU A 18 8.14 6.33 6.27
N PHE A 19 8.79 5.51 5.45
CA PHE A 19 8.18 4.30 4.86
C PHE A 19 8.94 3.07 5.34
N ARG A 20 8.24 2.10 5.93
CA ARG A 20 8.83 0.84 6.40
C ARG A 20 7.87 -0.33 6.19
N SER A 21 8.39 -1.56 6.29
CA SER A 21 7.51 -2.74 6.38
C SER A 21 6.64 -2.66 7.66
N PRO A 22 5.41 -3.19 7.62
CA PRO A 22 4.61 -3.31 8.83
C PRO A 22 5.18 -4.36 9.79
N GLU A 23 4.95 -4.15 11.06
CA GLU A 23 5.19 -5.10 12.15
C GLU A 23 3.85 -5.55 12.73
N ILE A 24 3.82 -6.68 13.44
CA ILE A 24 2.58 -7.22 14.05
C ILE A 24 1.90 -6.18 14.95
N THR A 25 2.69 -5.36 15.64
CA THR A 25 2.24 -4.26 16.49
C THR A 25 1.47 -3.16 15.74
N ASP A 26 1.66 -3.02 14.42
CA ASP A 26 0.91 -2.07 13.59
C ASP A 26 -0.50 -2.57 13.24
N GLY A 27 -0.79 -3.86 13.38
CA GLY A 27 -2.03 -4.46 12.86
C GLY A 27 -3.31 -3.84 13.40
N VAL A 28 -3.32 -3.43 14.67
CA VAL A 28 -4.45 -2.68 15.26
C VAL A 28 -4.65 -1.36 14.51
N ARG A 29 -3.56 -0.65 14.23
CA ARG A 29 -3.61 0.65 13.56
C ARG A 29 -4.03 0.53 12.10
N LEU A 30 -3.59 -0.51 11.39
CA LEU A 30 -4.06 -0.79 10.02
C LEU A 30 -5.57 -1.04 9.99
N TRP A 31 -6.08 -1.86 10.91
CA TRP A 31 -7.51 -2.16 11.02
C TRP A 31 -8.33 -0.89 11.31
N GLU A 32 -7.85 -0.02 12.21
CA GLU A 32 -8.49 1.26 12.51
C GLU A 32 -8.52 2.20 11.30
N ILE A 33 -7.41 2.33 10.56
CA ILE A 33 -7.36 3.15 9.35
C ILE A 33 -8.39 2.63 8.35
N ALA A 34 -8.37 1.32 8.05
CA ALA A 34 -9.30 0.71 7.10
C ALA A 34 -10.76 0.95 7.50
N LYS A 35 -11.10 0.69 8.77
CA LYS A 35 -12.43 0.93 9.34
C LYS A 35 -12.89 2.38 9.17
N ASN A 36 -12.01 3.33 9.45
CA ASN A 36 -12.34 4.76 9.40
C ASN A 36 -12.40 5.33 7.97
N THR A 37 -11.91 4.60 6.97
CA THR A 37 -12.00 5.08 5.58
C THR A 37 -13.42 5.00 5.03
N GLU A 38 -14.23 4.06 5.50
CA GLU A 38 -15.60 3.73 5.05
C GLU A 38 -15.75 3.41 3.55
N VAL A 39 -14.64 3.40 2.80
CA VAL A 39 -14.58 3.10 1.35
C VAL A 39 -13.86 1.78 1.05
N LEU A 40 -13.29 1.15 2.07
CA LEU A 40 -12.61 -0.15 1.96
C LEU A 40 -13.46 -1.23 2.60
N ASP A 41 -13.46 -2.42 2.00
CA ASP A 41 -13.98 -3.60 2.66
C ASP A 41 -13.20 -3.88 3.95
N LEU A 42 -13.91 -3.77 5.07
CA LEU A 42 -13.33 -3.99 6.38
C LEU A 42 -13.19 -5.49 6.65
N ASN A 43 -11.96 -5.99 6.52
CA ASN A 43 -11.62 -7.34 6.93
C ASN A 43 -11.65 -7.53 8.46
N SER A 44 -11.58 -8.79 8.91
CA SER A 44 -11.36 -9.10 10.33
C SER A 44 -10.04 -8.50 10.83
N SER A 45 -9.98 -8.11 12.11
CA SER A 45 -8.73 -7.62 12.73
C SER A 45 -7.58 -8.63 12.61
N TYR A 46 -7.90 -9.93 12.64
CA TYR A 46 -6.93 -11.02 12.45
C TYR A 46 -6.27 -10.99 11.06
N ALA A 47 -7.01 -10.63 10.01
CA ALA A 47 -6.44 -10.51 8.67
C ALA A 47 -5.31 -9.47 8.62
N TYR A 48 -5.48 -8.31 9.28
CA TYR A 48 -4.43 -7.28 9.33
C TYR A 48 -3.19 -7.74 10.08
N LEU A 49 -3.34 -8.58 11.13
CA LEU A 49 -2.19 -9.20 11.80
C LEU A 49 -1.43 -10.15 10.87
N LEU A 50 -2.14 -10.94 10.04
CA LEU A 50 -1.50 -11.79 9.03
C LEU A 50 -0.76 -10.97 7.97
N TRP A 51 -1.34 -9.86 7.49
CA TRP A 51 -0.63 -8.94 6.58
C TRP A 51 0.67 -8.42 7.19
N CYS A 52 0.64 -8.08 8.47
CA CYS A 52 1.81 -7.60 9.20
C CYS A 52 2.84 -8.70 9.48
N ARG A 53 2.45 -9.99 9.53
CA ARG A 53 3.35 -11.11 9.83
C ARG A 53 3.91 -11.74 8.55
N ASP A 54 3.05 -12.23 7.68
CA ASP A 54 3.42 -13.09 6.54
C ASP A 54 3.71 -12.27 5.28
N PHE A 55 3.03 -11.14 5.13
CA PHE A 55 3.10 -10.29 3.93
C PHE A 55 3.80 -8.96 4.19
N SER A 56 4.52 -8.85 5.31
CA SER A 56 5.25 -7.64 5.70
C SER A 56 6.22 -7.16 4.63
N ARG A 57 6.94 -8.10 3.99
CA ARG A 57 7.91 -7.79 2.94
C ARG A 57 7.30 -7.15 1.69
N SER A 58 6.07 -7.54 1.35
CA SER A 58 5.33 -7.03 0.19
C SER A 58 4.28 -5.98 0.58
N SER A 59 4.36 -5.45 1.80
CA SER A 59 3.47 -4.41 2.34
C SER A 59 4.29 -3.23 2.88
N VAL A 60 3.68 -2.05 3.01
CA VAL A 60 4.38 -0.87 3.53
C VAL A 60 3.43 -0.04 4.40
N VAL A 61 3.99 0.62 5.42
CA VAL A 61 3.31 1.63 6.23
C VAL A 61 4.00 2.98 6.07
N ALA A 62 3.20 4.05 6.11
CA ALA A 62 3.66 5.42 6.26
C ALA A 62 3.62 5.82 7.73
N VAL A 63 4.72 6.37 8.24
CA VAL A 63 4.87 6.79 9.63
C VAL A 63 5.17 8.29 9.68
N VAL A 64 4.40 9.02 10.49
CA VAL A 64 4.60 10.45 10.80
C VAL A 64 4.54 10.59 12.31
N ASP A 65 5.52 11.27 12.91
CA ASP A 65 5.61 11.44 14.38
C ASP A 65 5.40 10.13 15.15
N GLU A 66 6.12 9.08 14.73
CA GLU A 66 6.07 7.71 15.28
C GLU A 66 4.71 6.99 15.16
N ARG A 67 3.72 7.62 14.51
CA ARG A 67 2.39 7.04 14.28
C ARG A 67 2.26 6.52 12.85
N VAL A 68 1.74 5.30 12.69
CA VAL A 68 1.30 4.82 11.37
C VAL A 68 0.06 5.59 10.93
N VAL A 69 0.17 6.22 9.76
CA VAL A 69 -0.87 7.09 9.18
C VAL A 69 -1.38 6.62 7.81
N GLY A 70 -0.82 5.53 7.29
CA GLY A 70 -1.27 4.92 6.05
C GLY A 70 -0.60 3.58 5.84
N PHE A 71 -1.20 2.75 5.00
CA PHE A 71 -0.65 1.45 4.64
C PHE A 71 -0.97 1.07 3.20
N VAL A 72 -0.15 0.16 2.67
CA VAL A 72 -0.42 -0.65 1.49
C VAL A 72 -0.23 -2.10 1.89
N SER A 73 -1.25 -2.93 1.71
CA SER A 73 -1.14 -4.39 1.81
C SER A 73 -0.96 -5.00 0.42
N GLY A 74 -0.06 -5.97 0.30
CA GLY A 74 0.18 -6.64 -0.97
C GLY A 74 0.98 -7.92 -0.84
N PHE A 75 0.94 -8.75 -1.88
CA PHE A 75 1.65 -10.02 -1.97
C PHE A 75 2.20 -10.24 -3.37
N ILE A 76 3.28 -11.01 -3.48
CA ILE A 76 3.80 -11.44 -4.79
C ILE A 76 2.92 -12.59 -5.28
N ARG A 77 2.41 -12.48 -6.49
CA ARG A 77 1.53 -13.51 -7.07
C ARG A 77 2.29 -14.84 -7.22
N PRO A 78 1.80 -15.96 -6.66
CA PRO A 78 2.47 -17.25 -6.79
C PRO A 78 2.61 -17.72 -8.25
N GLU A 79 1.60 -17.47 -9.07
CA GLU A 79 1.57 -17.87 -10.48
C GLU A 79 2.25 -16.86 -11.41
N SER A 80 2.56 -15.65 -10.91
CA SER A 80 3.27 -14.59 -11.65
C SER A 80 4.27 -13.88 -10.75
N PRO A 81 5.44 -14.50 -10.46
CA PRO A 81 6.36 -14.03 -9.42
C PRO A 81 7.01 -12.66 -9.68
N ALA A 82 6.89 -12.13 -10.90
CA ALA A 82 7.32 -10.75 -11.24
C ALA A 82 6.25 -9.70 -10.91
N THR A 83 5.12 -10.10 -10.34
CA THR A 83 3.94 -9.25 -10.13
C THR A 83 3.60 -9.11 -8.65
N LEU A 84 3.61 -7.87 -8.17
CA LEU A 84 3.05 -7.51 -6.87
C LEU A 84 1.55 -7.26 -7.04
N PHE A 85 0.70 -8.01 -6.34
CA PHE A 85 -0.70 -7.66 -6.17
C PHE A 85 -0.86 -6.73 -4.97
N VAL A 86 -1.43 -5.54 -5.17
CA VAL A 86 -1.80 -4.58 -4.14
C VAL A 86 -3.28 -4.75 -3.82
N TRP A 87 -3.57 -5.13 -2.56
CA TRP A 87 -4.93 -5.38 -2.10
C TRP A 87 -5.60 -4.13 -1.53
N GLN A 88 -5.05 -3.52 -0.48
CA GLN A 88 -5.63 -2.31 0.10
C GLN A 88 -4.60 -1.19 0.17
N VAL A 89 -5.05 0.03 -0.16
CA VAL A 89 -4.30 1.26 0.03
C VAL A 89 -5.15 2.19 0.89
N ALA A 90 -4.64 2.59 2.04
CA ALA A 90 -5.36 3.47 2.95
C ALA A 90 -4.45 4.55 3.53
N VAL A 91 -5.01 5.74 3.71
CA VAL A 91 -4.34 6.88 4.36
C VAL A 91 -5.36 7.55 5.27
N ASP A 92 -4.92 7.91 6.48
CA ASP A 92 -5.74 8.68 7.42
C ASP A 92 -6.29 9.96 6.78
N ALA A 93 -7.49 10.34 7.19
CA ALA A 93 -8.19 11.50 6.65
C ALA A 93 -7.40 12.81 6.78
N ASP A 94 -6.68 13.02 7.89
CA ASP A 94 -5.84 14.19 8.16
C ASP A 94 -4.50 14.19 7.38
N GLN A 95 -4.19 13.08 6.70
CA GLN A 95 -3.02 12.90 5.87
C GLN A 95 -3.33 12.83 4.36
N ARG A 96 -4.62 12.87 3.97
CA ARG A 96 -5.04 12.91 2.56
C ARG A 96 -4.56 14.19 1.87
N GLY A 97 -4.41 14.13 0.54
CA GLY A 97 -3.92 15.26 -0.27
C GLY A 97 -2.40 15.51 -0.19
N LYS A 98 -1.66 14.85 0.70
CA LYS A 98 -0.20 14.97 0.85
C LYS A 98 0.62 14.01 -0.03
N GLY A 99 -0.04 13.30 -0.96
CA GLY A 99 0.59 12.34 -1.87
C GLY A 99 1.16 11.08 -1.20
N ILE A 100 0.78 10.78 0.06
CA ILE A 100 1.35 9.67 0.84
C ILE A 100 1.10 8.31 0.18
N ALA A 101 -0.09 8.05 -0.36
CA ALA A 101 -0.41 6.79 -1.02
C ALA A 101 0.55 6.48 -2.20
N GLY A 102 0.75 7.46 -3.10
CA GLY A 102 1.66 7.29 -4.23
C GLY A 102 3.13 7.13 -3.82
N ARG A 103 3.53 7.78 -2.71
CA ARG A 103 4.87 7.62 -2.13
C ARG A 103 5.07 6.24 -1.49
N MET A 104 4.06 5.70 -0.80
CA MET A 104 4.09 4.32 -0.29
C MET A 104 4.25 3.31 -1.43
N LEU A 105 3.43 3.42 -2.48
CA LEU A 105 3.50 2.53 -3.65
C LEU A 105 4.86 2.61 -4.34
N SER A 106 5.40 3.83 -4.51
CA SER A 106 6.74 4.02 -5.09
C SER A 106 7.82 3.36 -4.23
N ALA A 107 7.81 3.61 -2.92
CA ALA A 107 8.79 3.03 -1.99
C ALA A 107 8.71 1.50 -1.94
N LEU A 108 7.51 0.94 -2.00
CA LEU A 108 7.29 -0.51 -2.04
C LEU A 108 7.84 -1.13 -3.33
N LEU A 109 7.55 -0.54 -4.49
CA LEU A 109 8.07 -1.00 -5.78
C LEU A 109 9.59 -0.84 -5.88
N ASP A 110 10.16 0.28 -5.42
CA ASP A 110 11.61 0.50 -5.42
C ASP A 110 12.33 -0.54 -4.55
N ARG A 111 11.72 -0.93 -3.43
CA ARG A 111 12.25 -1.98 -2.55
C ARG A 111 12.21 -3.37 -3.18
N LEU A 112 11.16 -3.67 -3.95
CA LEU A 112 10.95 -4.99 -4.55
C LEU A 112 11.57 -5.14 -5.95
N ALA A 113 11.92 -4.05 -6.62
CA ALA A 113 12.52 -4.10 -7.96
C ALA A 113 13.82 -4.94 -8.02
N PRO A 114 14.76 -4.89 -7.05
CA PRO A 114 15.92 -5.77 -7.03
C PRO A 114 15.59 -7.27 -6.90
N GLU A 115 14.37 -7.60 -6.48
CA GLU A 115 13.90 -8.98 -6.35
C GLU A 115 13.23 -9.51 -7.63
N GLY A 116 13.19 -8.70 -8.71
CA GLY A 116 12.60 -9.07 -9.99
C GLY A 116 11.12 -8.71 -10.13
N ILE A 117 10.57 -7.88 -9.23
CA ILE A 117 9.21 -7.34 -9.40
C ILE A 117 9.22 -6.23 -10.43
N THR A 118 8.47 -6.43 -11.50
CA THR A 118 8.37 -5.50 -12.63
C THR A 118 6.95 -5.02 -12.88
N HIS A 119 5.93 -5.73 -12.37
CA HIS A 119 4.52 -5.38 -12.52
C HIS A 119 3.84 -5.18 -11.17
N LEU A 120 2.84 -4.32 -11.17
CA LEU A 120 1.86 -4.16 -10.11
C LEU A 120 0.48 -4.49 -10.67
N GLU A 121 -0.27 -5.31 -9.95
CA GLU A 121 -1.69 -5.55 -10.18
C GLU A 121 -2.51 -5.04 -8.99
N THR A 122 -3.71 -4.56 -9.26
CA THR A 122 -4.69 -4.18 -8.23
C THR A 122 -6.09 -4.23 -8.84
N THR A 123 -7.12 -4.36 -8.01
CA THR A 123 -8.50 -4.20 -8.48
C THR A 123 -9.05 -2.86 -8.02
N ILE A 124 -9.85 -2.24 -8.89
CA ILE A 124 -10.45 -0.95 -8.61
C ILE A 124 -11.89 -0.95 -9.13
N SER A 125 -12.84 -0.58 -8.27
CA SER A 125 -14.22 -0.34 -8.67
C SER A 125 -14.31 0.81 -9.70
N PRO A 126 -15.18 0.73 -10.73
CA PRO A 126 -15.24 1.73 -11.80
C PRO A 126 -15.48 3.18 -11.34
N ASP A 127 -16.14 3.38 -10.21
CA ASP A 127 -16.47 4.67 -9.62
C ASP A 127 -15.42 5.21 -8.64
N ASN A 128 -14.36 4.44 -8.35
CA ASN A 128 -13.28 4.84 -7.45
C ASN A 128 -12.25 5.73 -8.18
N GLU A 129 -12.68 6.94 -8.55
CA GLU A 129 -11.87 7.93 -9.27
C GLU A 129 -10.54 8.24 -8.57
N ALA A 130 -10.53 8.23 -7.23
CA ALA A 130 -9.34 8.49 -6.43
C ALA A 130 -8.26 7.42 -6.62
N SER A 131 -8.63 6.14 -6.57
CA SER A 131 -7.71 5.03 -6.85
C SER A 131 -7.26 5.01 -8.31
N ILE A 132 -8.17 5.25 -9.26
CA ILE A 132 -7.82 5.34 -10.69
C ILE A 132 -6.77 6.44 -10.92
N ALA A 133 -6.98 7.62 -10.33
CA ALA A 133 -6.02 8.73 -10.43
C ALA A 133 -4.67 8.39 -9.78
N LEU A 134 -4.69 7.72 -8.62
CA LEU A 134 -3.49 7.29 -7.91
C LEU A 134 -2.63 6.35 -8.76
N PHE A 135 -3.22 5.27 -9.29
CA PHE A 135 -2.49 4.27 -10.06
C PHE A 135 -2.09 4.78 -11.46
N THR A 136 -2.91 5.63 -12.08
CA THR A 136 -2.53 6.34 -13.32
C THR A 136 -1.33 7.26 -13.09
N ALA A 137 -1.30 8.02 -12.00
CA ALA A 137 -0.18 8.88 -11.65
C ALA A 137 1.09 8.07 -11.33
N LEU A 138 0.94 6.90 -10.69
CA LEU A 138 2.05 5.97 -10.45
C LEU A 138 2.69 5.51 -11.77
N ALA A 139 1.88 5.02 -12.72
CA ALA A 139 2.35 4.58 -14.04
C ALA A 139 3.10 5.70 -14.77
N ARG A 140 2.51 6.91 -14.82
CA ARG A 140 3.15 8.09 -15.43
C ARG A 140 4.48 8.44 -14.78
N ARG A 141 4.56 8.40 -13.45
CA ARG A 141 5.79 8.73 -12.72
C ARG A 141 6.93 7.73 -13.00
N ARG A 142 6.58 6.47 -13.26
CA ARG A 142 7.54 5.40 -13.51
C ARG A 142 7.79 5.15 -14.99
N ASP A 143 7.17 5.93 -15.88
CA ASP A 143 7.25 5.78 -17.33
C ASP A 143 6.86 4.38 -17.81
N THR A 144 5.79 3.82 -17.22
CA THR A 144 5.27 2.49 -17.54
C THR A 144 3.84 2.56 -18.07
N ALA A 145 3.41 1.50 -18.76
CA ALA A 145 2.03 1.37 -19.20
C ALA A 145 1.08 1.12 -18.02
N ILE A 146 -0.21 1.42 -18.24
CA ILE A 146 -1.32 0.99 -17.39
C ILE A 146 -2.38 0.37 -18.28
N ASN A 147 -2.75 -0.88 -17.99
CA ASN A 147 -3.79 -1.61 -18.70
C ASN A 147 -4.95 -1.89 -17.75
N LYS A 148 -6.17 -1.85 -18.28
CA LYS A 148 -7.40 -2.20 -17.56
C LYS A 148 -8.07 -3.38 -18.25
N GLN A 149 -8.57 -4.33 -17.47
CA GLN A 149 -9.43 -5.42 -17.93
C GLN A 149 -10.53 -5.69 -16.89
N GLU A 150 -11.71 -6.08 -17.36
CA GLU A 150 -12.78 -6.57 -16.47
C GLU A 150 -12.29 -7.85 -15.77
N LEU A 151 -12.53 -7.98 -14.46
CA LEU A 151 -12.10 -9.16 -13.69
C LEU A 151 -13.24 -9.78 -12.86
N PHE A 152 -13.79 -9.04 -11.89
CA PHE A 152 -14.90 -9.52 -11.08
C PHE A 152 -16.17 -8.73 -11.40
N SER A 153 -17.22 -9.46 -11.75
CA SER A 153 -18.56 -8.93 -12.02
C SER A 153 -19.33 -8.76 -10.71
N PRO A 154 -20.31 -7.84 -10.62
CA PRO A 154 -21.20 -7.74 -9.44
C PRO A 154 -21.88 -9.07 -9.08
N ASN A 155 -22.09 -9.95 -10.06
CA ASN A 155 -22.70 -11.28 -9.86
C ASN A 155 -21.76 -12.30 -9.20
N ASP A 156 -20.46 -12.02 -9.10
CA ASP A 156 -19.48 -12.89 -8.43
C ASP A 156 -19.48 -12.68 -6.91
N PHE A 157 -20.09 -11.59 -6.44
CA PHE A 157 -20.15 -11.21 -5.03
C PHE A 157 -21.50 -11.58 -4.39
N PRO A 158 -21.52 -12.26 -3.23
CA PRO A 158 -22.75 -12.71 -2.58
C PRO A 158 -23.52 -11.60 -1.85
N ASP A 159 -22.92 -10.40 -1.72
CA ASP A 159 -23.35 -9.30 -0.85
C ASP A 159 -23.66 -8.00 -1.61
N GLY A 160 -23.75 -8.05 -2.95
CA GLY A 160 -24.14 -6.91 -3.77
C GLY A 160 -23.04 -5.87 -3.94
N HIS A 161 -21.79 -6.32 -3.98
CA HIS A 161 -20.61 -5.49 -4.24
C HIS A 161 -20.56 -5.02 -5.71
N GLU A 162 -19.93 -3.87 -5.94
CA GLU A 162 -19.66 -3.34 -7.27
C GLU A 162 -18.67 -4.22 -8.07
N ALA A 163 -18.60 -3.99 -9.39
CA ALA A 163 -17.59 -4.64 -10.22
C ALA A 163 -16.18 -4.22 -9.77
N GLU A 164 -15.20 -5.09 -9.98
CA GLU A 164 -13.80 -4.83 -9.66
C GLU A 164 -12.95 -5.12 -10.91
N ASP A 165 -12.47 -4.05 -11.57
CA ASP A 165 -11.62 -4.15 -12.76
C ASP A 165 -10.16 -4.37 -12.35
N LEU A 166 -9.44 -5.25 -13.04
CA LEU A 166 -8.01 -5.42 -12.85
C LEU A 166 -7.24 -4.31 -13.58
N TYR A 167 -6.37 -3.64 -12.85
CA TYR A 167 -5.38 -2.71 -13.37
C TYR A 167 -3.98 -3.32 -13.25
N THR A 168 -3.25 -3.32 -14.36
CA THR A 168 -1.84 -3.77 -14.42
C THR A 168 -0.95 -2.59 -14.80
N ILE A 169 0.06 -2.30 -13.97
CA ILE A 169 1.08 -1.27 -14.20
C ILE A 169 2.44 -1.94 -14.32
N GLY A 170 3.19 -1.62 -15.38
CA GLY A 170 4.50 -2.22 -15.65
C GLY A 170 4.71 -2.47 -17.13
#